data_AF-A0A970B0U0-F1
#
_entry.id   AF-A0A970B0U0-F1
#
_cell.length_a   1.000
_cell.length_b   1.000
_cell.length_c   1.000
_cell.angle_alpha   90.00
_cell.angle_beta   90.00
_cell.angle_gamma   90.00
#
_symmetry.space_group_name_H-M   'P 1'
#
loop_
_entity.id
_entity.type
_entity.pdbx_description
1 polymer ?
#
loop_
_entity_poly.entity_id
_entity_poly.type
_entity_poly.pdbx_seq_one_letter_code
_entity_poly.pdbx_strand_id
1 'polypeptide(L)' 'SKTMVLVYNLRDPNDMYRRFTGVEGSAYVVGGAGLTFQTWGDVVTAPIRSGIGLRLGASVGYLKYTRSPTWNPF' A
#
# COMPACT_ATOMS: atom_id res chain seq x y z
N SER A 1 -5.40 7.48 13.25
CA SER A 1 -5.19 7.48 11.79
C SER A 1 -5.78 6.20 11.22
N LYS A 2 -6.48 6.25 10.09
CA LYS A 2 -7.03 5.08 9.39
C LYS A 2 -6.43 5.01 7.99
N THR A 3 -6.27 3.81 7.45
CA THR A 3 -5.83 3.57 6.07
C THR A 3 -6.80 2.57 5.44
N MET A 4 -7.26 2.87 4.25
CA MET A 4 -7.99 1.92 3.40
C MET A 4 -7.00 1.38 2.36
N VAL A 5 -7.06 0.11 2.01
CA VAL A 5 -6.20 -0.47 0.96
C VAL A 5 -7.11 -1.09 -0.08
N LEU A 6 -7.05 -0.59 -1.31
CA LEU A 6 -7.67 -1.24 -2.45
C LEU A 6 -6.71 -2.32 -2.96
N VAL A 7 -7.25 -3.49 -3.32
CA VAL A 7 -6.47 -4.61 -3.83
C VAL A 7 -7.05 -5.03 -5.17
N TYR A 8 -6.20 -5.09 -6.18
CA TYR A 8 -6.56 -5.42 -7.55
C TYR A 8 -5.87 -6.70 -8.00
N ASN A 9 -6.57 -7.45 -8.86
CA ASN A 9 -6.08 -8.67 -9.47
C ASN A 9 -5.63 -9.77 -8.48
N LEU A 10 -6.24 -9.79 -7.29
CA LEU A 10 -6.02 -10.85 -6.31
C LEU A 10 -6.90 -12.06 -6.64
N ARG A 11 -6.26 -13.20 -6.92
CA ARG A 11 -6.95 -14.46 -7.24
C ARG A 11 -7.14 -15.35 -6.01
N ASP A 12 -6.15 -15.36 -5.11
CA ASP A 12 -6.19 -16.08 -3.84
C ASP A 12 -5.83 -15.11 -2.69
N PRO A 13 -6.64 -15.04 -1.61
CA PRO A 13 -6.31 -14.23 -0.42
C PRO A 13 -4.91 -14.45 0.15
N ASN A 14 -4.38 -15.66 0.00
CA ASN A 14 -3.05 -16.06 0.47
C ASN A 14 -1.92 -15.34 -0.28
N ASP A 15 -2.16 -14.88 -1.51
CA ASP A 15 -1.19 -14.09 -2.26
C ASP A 15 -0.97 -12.69 -1.68
N MET A 16 -1.82 -12.26 -0.74
CA MET A 16 -1.61 -10.99 -0.06
C MET A 16 -0.43 -10.99 0.89
N TYR A 17 -0.05 -12.14 1.47
CA TYR A 17 0.92 -12.19 2.57
C TYR A 17 2.37 -12.13 2.06
N ARG A 18 2.71 -11.02 1.40
CA ARG A 18 3.96 -10.78 0.69
C ARG A 18 4.43 -9.33 0.91
N ARG A 19 5.54 -8.97 0.27
CA ARG A 19 6.06 -7.60 0.24
C ARG A 19 5.68 -6.94 -1.08
N PHE A 20 4.97 -5.83 -1.00
CA PHE A 20 4.59 -5.02 -2.16
C PHE A 20 5.55 -3.85 -2.27
N THR A 21 6.13 -3.62 -3.43
CA THR A 21 7.07 -2.51 -3.67
C THR A 21 6.35 -1.34 -4.32
N GLY A 22 6.73 -0.12 -3.95
CA GLY A 22 6.17 1.10 -4.52
C GLY A 22 6.43 1.20 -6.02
N VAL A 23 5.43 1.66 -6.76
CA VAL A 23 5.56 2.01 -8.18
C VAL A 23 6.06 3.45 -8.29
N GLU A 24 7.04 3.70 -9.16
CA GLU A 24 7.60 5.03 -9.37
C GLU A 24 6.52 6.02 -9.88
N GLY A 25 6.54 7.27 -9.39
CA GLY A 25 5.61 8.31 -9.81
C GLY A 25 4.14 8.11 -9.38
N SER A 26 3.85 7.16 -8.50
CA SER A 26 2.48 6.70 -8.22
C SER A 26 1.70 7.46 -7.13
N ALA A 27 2.16 8.63 -6.71
CA ALA A 27 1.54 9.38 -5.61
C ALA A 27 0.54 10.43 -6.12
N TYR A 28 -0.71 10.35 -5.66
CA TYR A 28 -1.78 11.29 -6.03
C TYR A 28 -2.47 11.82 -4.77
N VAL A 29 -2.94 13.07 -4.82
CA VAL A 29 -3.75 13.68 -3.75
C VAL A 29 -4.95 14.41 -4.34
N VAL A 30 -6.13 14.11 -3.79
CA VAL A 30 -7.40 14.71 -4.20
C VAL A 30 -8.27 14.91 -2.95
N GLY A 31 -8.77 16.13 -2.75
CA GLY A 31 -9.75 16.43 -1.69
C GLY A 31 -9.30 16.08 -0.26
N GLY A 32 -7.99 16.15 0.04
CA GLY A 32 -7.45 15.80 1.37
C GLY A 32 -7.24 14.30 1.62
N ALA A 33 -7.39 13.47 0.58
CA ALA A 33 -6.98 12.07 0.56
C ALA A 33 -5.77 11.88 -0.37
N GLY A 34 -4.87 10.97 0.00
CA GLY A 34 -3.70 10.63 -0.79
C GLY A 34 -3.57 9.13 -0.98
N LEU A 35 -3.12 8.74 -2.16
CA LEU A 35 -2.95 7.35 -2.56
C LEU A 35 -1.58 7.13 -3.22
N THR A 36 -1.08 5.91 -3.08
CA THR A 36 0.16 5.42 -3.71
C THR A 36 -0.11 4.05 -4.31
N PHE A 37 0.56 3.68 -5.40
CA PHE A 37 0.44 2.32 -5.94
C PHE A 37 1.65 1.47 -5.57
N GLN A 38 1.39 0.20 -5.24
CA GLN A 38 2.40 -0.80 -4.94
C GLN A 38 2.06 -2.11 -5.63
N THR A 39 3.07 -2.93 -5.93
CA THR A 39 2.87 -4.17 -6.68
C THR A 39 3.72 -5.32 -6.14
N TRP A 40 3.20 -6.53 -6.31
CA TRP A 40 3.94 -7.77 -6.24
C TRP A 40 3.39 -8.71 -7.31
N GLY A 41 4.23 -9.07 -8.30
CA GLY A 41 3.75 -9.79 -9.49
C GLY A 41 2.64 -9.00 -10.19
N ASP A 42 1.51 -9.66 -10.46
CA ASP A 42 0.36 -9.02 -11.09
C ASP A 42 -0.62 -8.37 -10.10
N VAL A 43 -0.37 -8.50 -8.80
CA VAL A 43 -1.25 -7.94 -7.75
C VAL A 43 -0.86 -6.49 -7.49
N VAL A 44 -1.85 -5.61 -7.45
CA VAL A 44 -1.66 -4.18 -7.19
C VAL A 44 -2.41 -3.78 -5.93
N THR A 45 -1.75 -3.04 -5.04
CA THR A 45 -2.37 -2.44 -3.87
C THR A 45 -2.32 -0.91 -3.96
N ALA A 46 -3.38 -0.27 -3.51
CA ALA A 46 -3.46 1.19 -3.41
C ALA A 46 -3.86 1.61 -1.99
N PRO A 47 -2.90 1.82 -1.09
CA PRO A 47 -3.16 2.40 0.23
C PRO A 47 -3.62 3.85 0.10
N ILE A 48 -4.76 4.18 0.71
CA ILE A 48 -5.39 5.49 0.75
C ILE A 48 -5.39 6.00 2.19
N ARG A 49 -4.86 7.21 2.39
CA ARG A 49 -4.74 7.89 3.69
C ARG A 49 -5.36 9.28 3.60
N SER A 50 -6.00 9.74 4.67
CA SER A 50 -6.58 11.09 4.76
C SER A 50 -6.16 11.81 6.03
N GLY A 51 -6.28 13.14 6.03
CA GLY A 51 -5.98 14.00 7.19
C GLY A 51 -4.48 14.15 7.47
N ILE A 52 -4.08 14.21 8.75
CA ILE A 52 -2.69 14.48 9.19
C ILE A 52 -1.68 13.41 8.70
N GLY A 53 -2.16 12.25 8.27
CA GLY A 53 -1.33 11.19 7.65
C GLY A 53 -1.00 11.41 6.17
N LEU A 54 -1.49 12.49 5.57
CA LEU A 54 -1.26 12.87 4.18
C LEU A 54 0.13 13.48 4.02
N ARG A 55 1.06 12.75 3.41
CA ARG A 55 2.39 13.24 3.05
C ARG A 55 2.58 13.06 1.56
N LEU A 56 2.76 14.16 0.83
CA LEU A 56 3.11 14.17 -0.59
C LEU A 56 4.62 14.11 -0.71
N GLY A 57 5.13 12.96 -1.13
CA GLY A 57 6.56 12.73 -1.29
C GLY A 57 6.91 11.28 -1.02
N ALA A 58 7.23 10.55 -2.09
CA ALA A 58 8.01 9.31 -2.14
C ALA A 58 8.29 8.58 -0.80
N SER A 59 7.25 8.03 -0.15
CA SER A 59 7.48 7.27 1.09
C SER A 59 6.35 6.28 1.38
N VAL A 60 6.41 5.10 0.73
CA VAL A 60 6.85 3.84 1.37
C VAL A 60 7.35 2.91 0.25
N GLY A 61 8.66 2.67 0.18
CA GLY A 61 9.27 1.84 -0.88
C GLY A 61 8.77 0.39 -0.89
N TYR A 62 8.24 -0.09 0.24
CA TYR A 62 7.59 -1.38 0.34
C TYR A 62 6.62 -1.49 1.53
N LEU A 63 5.56 -2.29 1.41
CA LEU A 63 4.71 -2.72 2.52
C LEU A 63 4.71 -4.24 2.63
N LYS A 64 4.91 -4.75 3.85
CA LYS A 64 4.86 -6.17 4.17
C LYS A 64 3.50 -6.49 4.79
N TYR A 65 2.78 -7.44 4.19
CA TYR A 65 1.56 -8.01 4.75
C TYR A 65 1.85 -9.41 5.28
N THR A 66 1.39 -9.70 6.49
CA THR A 66 1.56 -11.01 7.15
C THR A 66 0.24 -11.52 7.69
N ARG A 67 0.09 -12.84 7.80
CA ARG A 67 -1.08 -13.46 8.42
C ARG A 67 -1.20 -13.14 9.90
N SER A 68 -0.06 -12.99 10.56
CA SER A 68 0.04 -12.74 11.99
C SER A 68 0.91 -11.51 12.25
N PRO A 69 0.63 -10.73 13.30
CA PRO A 69 1.44 -9.57 13.67
C PRO A 69 2.90 -9.97 13.89
N THR A 70 3.83 -9.13 13.41
CA THR A 70 5.26 -9.34 13.61
C THR A 70 5.98 -8.01 13.76
N TRP A 71 7.04 -8.02 14.56
CA TRP A 71 7.95 -6.88 14.72
C TRP A 71 8.93 -6.75 13.56
N ASN A 72 9.24 -7.85 12.86
CA ASN A 72 10.20 -7.82 11.76
C ASN A 72 9.55 -7.18 10.51
N PRO A 73 9.99 -5.98 10.09
CA PRO A 73 9.41 -5.28 8.95
C PRO A 73 9.89 -5.85 7.60
N PHE A 74 10.87 -6.76 7.63
CA PHE A 74 11.35 -7.53 6.49
C PHE A 74 10.65 -8.88 6.50
#